data_AF-A0A852U7K9-F1
#
_entry.id   AF-A0A852U7K9-F1
#
_cell.length_a   1.000
_cell.length_b   1.000
_cell.length_c   1.000
_cell.angle_alpha   90.00
_cell.angle_beta   90.00
_cell.angle_gamma   90.00
#
_symmetry.space_group_name_H-M   'P 1'
#
loop_
_entity.id
_entity.type
_entity.pdbx_description
1 polymer ?
#
loop_
_entity_poly.entity_id
_entity_poly.type
_entity_poly.pdbx_seq_one_letter_code
_entity_poly.pdbx_strand_id
1 'polypeptide(L)'
;MTSQSKAFVNRAILSTGQGLLTAAYYATPDFIPSKAARGVLKTAITLGITGLAVLEYRDAKQGALEDSDLLVQPAAQAPGELIGGPRDENDAPHPAEGSRDEGGTGSTENSFSAFWLSLTPARRAALSGVGVAGALATVVGIAAAERGIYRFGERRAERGVTAAHTKTGLAIGGITTLIALIPTPKGK
;
A
#
# COMPACT_ATOMS: atom_id res chain seq x y z
N MET A 1 -20.93 21.92 10.99
CA MET A 1 -20.21 20.64 11.17
C MET A 1 -18.72 20.91 11.15
N THR A 2 -18.01 20.59 12.23
CA THR A 2 -16.56 20.83 12.33
C THR A 2 -15.79 19.81 11.46
N SER A 3 -14.56 20.14 11.06
CA SER A 3 -13.69 19.22 10.30
C SER A 3 -13.53 17.86 11.02
N GLN A 4 -13.48 17.87 12.37
CA GLN A 4 -13.47 16.66 13.19
C GLN A 4 -14.73 15.80 13.03
N SER A 5 -15.93 16.39 12.95
CA SER A 5 -17.16 15.60 12.81
C SER A 5 -17.22 14.88 11.46
N LYS A 6 -16.73 15.50 10.39
CA LYS A 6 -16.64 14.87 9.06
C LYS A 6 -15.62 13.72 9.04
N ALA A 7 -14.44 13.92 9.65
CA ALA A 7 -13.42 12.89 9.74
C ALA A 7 -13.90 11.66 10.54
N PHE A 8 -14.62 11.88 11.64
CA PHE A 8 -15.23 10.80 12.41
C PHE A 8 -16.29 10.04 11.62
N VAL A 9 -17.22 10.74 10.94
CA VAL A 9 -18.27 10.12 10.13
C VAL A 9 -17.69 9.27 9.00
N ASN A 10 -16.71 9.80 8.25
CA ASN A 10 -16.05 9.04 7.18
C ASN A 10 -15.38 7.77 7.73
N ARG A 11 -14.72 7.87 8.89
CA ARG A 11 -14.10 6.73 9.55
C ARG A 11 -15.13 5.70 10.02
N ALA A 12 -16.25 6.16 10.59
CA ALA A 12 -17.34 5.28 11.01
C ALA A 12 -17.93 4.52 9.82
N ILE A 13 -18.11 5.17 8.67
CA ILE A 13 -18.58 4.54 7.43
C ILE A 13 -17.58 3.49 6.95
N LEU A 14 -16.29 3.84 6.84
CA LEU A 14 -15.25 2.92 6.36
C LEU A 14 -15.07 1.71 7.29
N SER A 15 -15.03 1.93 8.61
CA SER A 15 -14.88 0.88 9.62
C SER A 15 -16.09 -0.05 9.67
N THR A 16 -17.30 0.49 9.52
CA THR A 16 -18.53 -0.31 9.43
C THR A 16 -18.51 -1.15 8.15
N GLY A 17 -18.12 -0.56 7.01
CA GLY A 17 -17.96 -1.28 5.74
C GLY A 17 -16.98 -2.45 5.85
N GLN A 18 -15.81 -2.25 6.46
CA GLN A 18 -14.83 -3.31 6.68
C GLN A 18 -15.36 -4.44 7.57
N GLY A 19 -16.05 -4.10 8.66
CA GLY A 19 -16.63 -5.12 9.55
C GLY A 19 -17.72 -5.93 8.87
N LEU A 20 -18.60 -5.29 8.10
CA LEU A 20 -19.64 -5.97 7.33
C LEU A 20 -19.07 -6.92 6.28
N LEU A 21 -18.06 -6.47 5.53
CA LEU A 21 -17.35 -7.31 4.57
C LEU A 21 -16.71 -8.52 5.26
N THR A 22 -16.08 -8.31 6.41
CA THR A 22 -15.47 -9.38 7.21
C THR A 22 -16.54 -10.37 7.70
N ALA A 23 -17.68 -9.88 8.20
CA ALA A 23 -18.77 -10.72 8.64
C ALA A 23 -19.34 -11.57 7.49
N ALA A 24 -19.57 -10.96 6.32
CA ALA A 24 -20.06 -11.65 5.14
C ALA A 24 -19.10 -12.75 4.67
N TYR A 25 -17.80 -12.47 4.68
CA TYR A 25 -16.76 -13.44 4.32
C TYR A 25 -16.82 -14.71 5.19
N TYR A 26 -16.98 -14.54 6.51
CA TYR A 26 -17.06 -15.68 7.44
C TYR A 26 -18.45 -16.32 7.52
N ALA A 27 -19.52 -15.60 7.17
CA ALA A 27 -20.88 -16.12 7.10
C ALA A 27 -21.16 -16.95 5.84
N THR A 28 -20.32 -16.83 4.81
CA THR A 28 -20.44 -17.52 3.51
C THR A 28 -20.81 -19.01 3.60
N PRO A 29 -20.31 -19.82 4.55
CA PRO A 29 -20.68 -21.23 4.66
C PRO A 29 -22.17 -21.51 4.86
N ASP A 30 -22.86 -20.62 5.57
CA ASP A 30 -24.27 -20.81 5.86
C ASP A 30 -25.15 -20.60 4.61
N PHE A 31 -24.64 -19.87 3.60
CA PHE A 31 -25.37 -19.53 2.39
C PHE A 31 -24.94 -20.32 1.15
N ILE A 32 -23.68 -20.75 1.08
CA ILE A 32 -23.14 -21.53 -0.04
C ILE A 32 -22.81 -22.93 0.47
N PRO A 33 -23.64 -23.96 0.24
CA PRO A 33 -23.39 -25.30 0.77
C PRO A 33 -22.21 -26.01 0.07
N SER A 34 -21.89 -25.65 -1.18
CA SER A 34 -20.82 -26.28 -1.96
C SER A 34 -19.43 -25.75 -1.59
N LYS A 35 -18.53 -26.66 -1.19
CA LYS A 35 -17.13 -26.33 -0.86
C LYS A 35 -16.35 -25.79 -2.07
N ALA A 36 -16.63 -26.28 -3.28
CA ALA A 36 -15.99 -25.82 -4.51
C ALA A 36 -16.42 -24.39 -4.87
N ALA A 37 -17.71 -24.08 -4.75
CA ALA A 37 -18.23 -22.73 -5.02
C ALA A 37 -17.64 -21.68 -4.07
N ARG A 38 -17.43 -22.03 -2.80
CA ARG A 38 -16.72 -21.16 -1.84
C ARG A 38 -15.28 -20.87 -2.28
N GLY A 39 -14.57 -21.88 -2.77
CA GLY A 39 -13.21 -21.73 -3.28
C GLY A 39 -13.15 -20.76 -4.47
N VAL A 40 -14.02 -20.96 -5.46
CA VAL A 40 -14.11 -20.10 -6.65
C VAL A 40 -14.41 -18.65 -6.27
N LEU A 41 -15.39 -18.43 -5.38
CA LEU A 41 -15.75 -17.09 -4.93
C LEU A 41 -14.57 -16.39 -4.23
N LYS A 42 -13.88 -17.08 -3.32
CA LYS A 42 -12.69 -16.53 -2.66
C LYS A 42 -11.61 -16.18 -3.67
N THR A 43 -11.31 -17.07 -4.61
CA THR A 43 -10.30 -16.79 -5.64
C THR A 43 -10.67 -15.61 -6.52
N ALA A 44 -11.94 -15.49 -6.92
CA ALA A 44 -12.41 -14.37 -7.73
C ALA A 44 -12.26 -13.04 -6.97
N ILE A 45 -12.58 -13.02 -5.68
CA ILE A 45 -12.41 -11.84 -4.82
C ILE A 45 -10.94 -11.46 -4.68
N THR A 46 -10.07 -12.44 -4.36
CA THR A 46 -8.62 -12.19 -4.21
C THR A 46 -8.01 -11.68 -5.52
N LEU A 47 -8.37 -12.27 -6.66
CA LEU A 47 -7.91 -11.82 -7.97
C LEU A 47 -8.43 -10.42 -8.31
N GLY A 48 -9.69 -10.11 -7.97
CA GLY A 48 -10.25 -8.78 -8.15
C GLY A 48 -9.51 -7.71 -7.35
N ILE A 49 -9.25 -7.95 -6.06
CA ILE A 49 -8.49 -7.03 -5.19
C ILE A 49 -7.06 -6.85 -5.72
N THR A 50 -6.40 -7.95 -6.08
CA THR A 50 -5.04 -7.91 -6.62
C THR A 50 -5.00 -7.14 -7.95
N GLY A 51 -5.99 -7.37 -8.83
CA GLY A 51 -6.11 -6.67 -10.10
C GLY A 51 -6.27 -5.16 -9.93
N LEU A 52 -7.11 -4.71 -8.98
CA LEU A 52 -7.25 -3.29 -8.64
C LEU A 52 -5.93 -2.69 -8.16
N ALA A 53 -5.22 -3.35 -7.25
CA ALA A 53 -3.92 -2.89 -6.78
C ALA A 53 -2.88 -2.76 -7.91
N VAL A 54 -2.90 -3.68 -8.88
CA VAL A 54 -2.03 -3.61 -10.06
C VAL A 54 -2.39 -2.43 -10.96
N LEU A 55 -3.68 -2.11 -11.11
CA LEU A 55 -4.12 -0.95 -11.90
C LEU A 55 -3.70 0.36 -11.24
N GLU A 56 -3.91 0.51 -9.93
CA GLU A 56 -3.45 1.68 -9.17
C GLU A 56 -1.93 1.86 -9.26
N TYR A 57 -1.17 0.77 -9.18
CA TYR A 57 0.28 0.82 -9.34
C TYR A 57 0.70 1.28 -10.74
N ARG A 58 -0.02 0.84 -11.78
CA ARG A 58 0.26 1.24 -13.17
C ARG A 58 -0.06 2.71 -13.40
N ASP A 59 -1.20 3.17 -12.88
CA ASP A 59 -1.64 4.56 -13.00
C ASP A 59 -0.65 5.51 -12.30
N ALA A 60 -0.24 5.17 -11.07
CA ALA A 60 0.78 5.92 -10.34
C ALA A 60 2.13 5.97 -11.09
N LYS A 61 2.53 4.86 -11.73
CA LYS A 61 3.76 4.82 -12.53
C LYS A 61 3.64 5.66 -13.80
N GLN A 62 2.48 5.68 -14.45
CA GLN A 62 2.24 6.46 -15.66
C GLN A 62 2.25 7.96 -15.36
N GLY A 63 1.56 8.41 -14.30
CA GLY A 63 1.59 9.81 -13.88
C GLY A 63 3.00 10.31 -13.54
N ALA A 64 3.84 9.46 -12.93
CA ALA A 64 5.24 9.81 -12.64
C ALA A 64 6.10 9.97 -13.89
N LEU A 65 5.81 9.20 -14.96
CA LEU A 65 6.51 9.32 -16.25
C LEU A 65 6.06 10.56 -17.02
N GLU A 66 4.77 10.88 -17.00
CA GLU A 66 4.21 12.08 -17.64
C GLU A 66 4.73 13.37 -17.00
N ASP A 67 4.87 13.41 -15.67
CA ASP A 67 5.44 14.55 -14.96
C ASP A 67 6.94 14.74 -15.28
N SER A 68 7.66 13.63 -15.49
CA SER A 68 9.07 13.65 -15.90
C SER A 68 9.25 14.19 -17.33
N ASP A 69 8.36 13.84 -18.26
CA ASP A 69 8.41 14.34 -19.65
C ASP A 69 8.09 15.84 -19.74
N LEU A 70 7.22 16.37 -18.87
CA LEU A 70 6.93 17.80 -18.79
C LEU A 70 8.13 18.63 -18.29
N LEU A 71 8.96 18.04 -17.43
CA LEU A 71 10.21 18.64 -16.94
C LEU A 71 11.38 18.51 -17.93
N VAL A 72 11.25 17.65 -18.96
CA VAL A 72 12.24 17.39 -20.01
C VAL A 72 11.84 18.04 -21.33
N GLN A 73 10.99 19.06 -21.35
CA GLN A 73 10.93 19.95 -22.52
C GLN A 73 12.21 20.80 -22.58
N PRO A 74 13.14 20.57 -23.53
CA PRO A 74 14.23 21.51 -23.73
C PRO A 74 13.62 22.85 -24.14
N ALA A 75 14.24 23.94 -23.72
CA ALA A 75 13.95 25.31 -24.13
C ALA A 75 14.24 25.53 -25.63
N ALA A 76 13.66 24.71 -26.50
CA ALA A 76 13.78 24.74 -27.95
C ALA A 76 12.51 25.36 -28.54
N GLN A 77 12.15 26.58 -28.10
CA GLN A 77 11.29 27.47 -28.88
C GLN A 77 11.43 28.92 -28.38
N ALA A 78 12.51 29.58 -28.78
CA ALA A 78 12.54 31.04 -28.87
C ALA A 78 13.29 31.44 -30.15
N PRO A 79 12.59 31.69 -31.27
CA PRO A 79 13.21 32.17 -32.50
C PRO A 79 13.53 33.67 -32.42
N GLY A 80 14.82 33.99 -32.52
CA GLY A 80 15.33 35.23 -33.11
C GLY A 80 15.55 36.43 -32.19
N GLU A 81 16.81 36.71 -31.84
CA GLU A 81 17.32 38.08 -31.83
C GLU A 81 18.85 38.09 -32.07
N LEU A 82 19.22 38.71 -33.19
CA LEU A 82 20.58 39.01 -33.64
C LEU A 82 20.96 40.41 -33.11
N ILE A 83 22.21 40.63 -32.68
CA ILE A 83 23.09 41.81 -32.98
C ILE A 83 24.14 42.05 -31.86
N GLY A 84 25.41 41.76 -32.19
CA GLY A 84 26.53 42.72 -32.08
C GLY A 84 27.35 42.88 -30.78
N GLY A 85 28.67 42.65 -30.87
CA GLY A 85 29.69 43.47 -30.15
C GLY A 85 30.83 42.71 -29.44
N PRO A 86 32.09 43.19 -29.46
CA PRO A 86 33.31 42.36 -29.35
C PRO A 86 33.88 42.18 -27.93
N ARG A 87 34.78 41.19 -27.82
CA ARG A 87 35.59 40.82 -26.64
C ARG A 87 36.46 41.99 -26.16
N ASP A 88 36.59 42.17 -24.84
CA ASP A 88 37.91 42.30 -24.21
C ASP A 88 37.90 42.07 -22.68
N GLU A 89 39.08 41.65 -22.22
CA GLU A 89 39.69 41.85 -20.90
C GLU A 89 39.27 41.05 -19.65
N ASN A 90 40.24 40.23 -19.22
CA ASN A 90 40.47 39.79 -17.86
C ASN A 90 40.53 40.96 -16.88
N ASP A 91 39.95 40.78 -15.69
CA ASP A 91 40.61 40.96 -14.38
C ASP A 91 39.57 41.26 -13.28
N ALA A 92 39.26 40.25 -12.47
CA ALA A 92 38.86 40.47 -11.08
C ALA A 92 39.27 39.25 -10.24
N PRO A 93 40.18 39.39 -9.26
CA PRO A 93 40.50 38.33 -8.33
C PRO A 93 39.37 38.19 -7.30
N HIS A 94 38.82 36.98 -7.16
CA HIS A 94 37.96 36.65 -6.02
C HIS A 94 38.66 35.66 -5.07
N PRO A 95 38.60 35.92 -3.75
CA PRO A 95 39.47 35.31 -2.76
C PRO A 95 39.09 33.85 -2.45
N ALA A 96 40.05 33.09 -1.95
CA ALA A 96 39.83 31.76 -1.42
C ALA A 96 39.07 31.83 -0.09
N GLU A 97 37.85 31.30 -0.04
CA GLU A 97 37.19 30.91 1.21
C GLU A 97 36.26 29.71 1.03
N GLY A 98 36.32 28.82 2.02
CA GLY A 98 35.15 28.10 2.49
C GLY A 98 34.96 26.71 1.90
N SER A 99 35.38 25.70 2.68
CA SER A 99 34.73 24.40 2.71
C SER A 99 33.21 24.59 2.78
N ARG A 100 32.52 24.42 1.64
CA ARG A 100 31.07 24.19 1.67
C ARG A 100 30.86 22.82 2.26
N ASP A 101 30.44 22.80 3.52
CA ASP A 101 29.63 21.72 4.04
C ASP A 101 28.38 21.66 3.15
N GLU A 102 28.39 20.76 2.17
CA GLU A 102 27.19 20.39 1.45
C GLU A 102 26.29 19.59 2.40
N GLY A 103 25.59 20.32 3.27
CA GLY A 103 24.32 19.90 3.84
C GLY A 103 23.27 19.83 2.74
N GLY A 104 23.48 18.93 1.78
CA GLY A 104 22.53 18.61 0.73
C GLY A 104 21.35 17.88 1.35
N THR A 105 20.22 18.58 1.43
CA THR A 105 18.91 18.05 1.78
C THR A 105 18.63 16.80 0.96
N GLY A 106 18.67 15.65 1.64
CA GLY A 106 18.57 14.33 1.04
C GLY A 106 17.26 14.16 0.28
N SER A 107 17.40 13.86 -1.01
CA SER A 107 16.34 13.29 -1.83
C SER A 107 15.94 11.93 -1.24
N THR A 108 14.82 11.90 -0.52
CA THR A 108 14.27 10.68 0.10
C THR A 108 13.97 9.58 -0.94
N GLU A 109 13.79 9.95 -2.22
CA GLU A 109 13.53 9.01 -3.32
C GLU A 109 14.72 8.12 -3.71
N ASN A 110 15.94 8.42 -3.26
CA ASN A 110 17.11 7.59 -3.57
C ASN A 110 17.56 6.66 -2.43
N SER A 111 16.93 6.74 -1.25
CA SER A 111 17.46 6.07 -0.05
C SER A 111 17.39 4.54 -0.11
N PHE A 112 16.25 3.97 -0.54
CA PHE A 112 16.08 2.51 -0.59
C PHE A 112 16.77 1.86 -1.79
N SER A 113 16.71 2.50 -2.96
CA SER A 113 17.38 2.00 -4.17
C SER A 113 18.90 2.04 -4.01
N ALA A 114 19.44 3.13 -3.45
CA ALA A 114 20.87 3.22 -3.14
C ALA A 114 21.27 2.20 -2.07
N PHE A 115 20.47 2.02 -1.02
CA PHE A 115 20.68 0.95 -0.03
C PHE A 115 20.69 -0.44 -0.69
N TRP A 116 19.70 -0.76 -1.53
CA TRP A 116 19.63 -2.05 -2.21
C TRP A 116 20.83 -2.29 -3.12
N LEU A 117 21.24 -1.27 -3.88
CA LEU A 117 22.39 -1.35 -4.76
C LEU A 117 23.73 -1.36 -3.99
N SER A 118 23.77 -0.85 -2.76
CA SER A 118 24.97 -0.94 -1.90
C SER A 118 25.24 -2.36 -1.37
N LEU A 119 24.23 -3.23 -1.34
CA LEU A 119 24.37 -4.61 -0.84
C LEU A 119 25.09 -5.51 -1.85
N THR A 120 25.87 -6.47 -1.35
CA THR A 120 26.48 -7.53 -2.18
C THR A 120 25.40 -8.47 -2.75
N PRO A 121 25.64 -9.12 -3.91
CA PRO A 121 24.66 -10.04 -4.52
C PRO A 121 24.17 -11.13 -3.56
N ALA A 122 25.06 -11.68 -2.72
CA ALA A 122 24.70 -12.68 -1.71
C ALA A 122 23.77 -12.12 -0.62
N ARG A 123 24.03 -10.90 -0.12
CA ARG A 123 23.15 -10.24 0.87
C ARG A 123 21.80 -9.88 0.25
N ARG A 124 21.78 -9.49 -1.02
CA ARG A 124 20.54 -9.24 -1.74
C ARG A 124 19.69 -10.50 -1.86
N ALA A 125 20.30 -11.61 -2.30
CA ALA A 125 19.61 -12.89 -2.39
C ALA A 125 19.07 -13.36 -1.02
N ALA A 126 19.86 -13.19 0.05
CA ALA A 126 19.42 -13.53 1.40
C ALA A 126 18.22 -12.69 1.86
N LEU A 127 18.27 -11.35 1.70
CA LEU A 127 17.18 -10.46 2.11
C LEU A 127 15.91 -10.67 1.27
N SER A 128 16.05 -10.87 -0.03
CA SER A 128 14.92 -11.25 -0.89
C SER A 128 14.33 -12.59 -0.47
N GLY A 129 15.16 -13.57 -0.13
CA GLY A 129 14.72 -14.86 0.39
C GLY A 129 13.92 -14.74 1.68
N VAL A 130 14.38 -13.91 2.63
CA VAL A 130 13.64 -13.61 3.87
C VAL A 130 12.30 -12.94 3.57
N GLY A 131 12.29 -11.97 2.66
CA GLY A 131 11.06 -11.29 2.24
C GLY A 131 10.02 -12.27 1.65
N VAL A 132 10.46 -13.15 0.73
CA VAL A 132 9.59 -14.17 0.12
C VAL A 132 9.11 -15.18 1.17
N ALA A 133 10.00 -15.66 2.04
CA ALA A 133 9.63 -16.60 3.10
C ALA A 133 8.62 -15.98 4.08
N GLY A 134 8.80 -14.71 4.44
CA GLY A 134 7.85 -13.97 5.28
C GLY A 134 6.48 -13.82 4.63
N ALA A 135 6.43 -13.50 3.33
CA ALA A 135 5.18 -13.43 2.58
C ALA A 135 4.45 -14.78 2.54
N LEU A 136 5.17 -15.87 2.25
CA LEU A 136 4.62 -17.22 2.26
C LEU A 136 4.14 -17.64 3.66
N ALA A 137 4.92 -17.36 4.70
CA ALA A 137 4.54 -17.64 6.08
C ALA A 137 3.26 -16.90 6.48
N THR A 138 3.08 -15.67 5.99
CA THR A 138 1.86 -14.88 6.22
C THR A 138 0.66 -15.55 5.56
N VAL A 139 0.78 -15.96 4.29
CA VAL A 139 -0.30 -16.66 3.58
C VAL A 139 -0.68 -17.96 4.28
N VAL A 140 0.31 -18.77 4.69
CA VAL A 140 0.08 -20.01 5.43
C VAL A 140 -0.57 -19.75 6.78
N GLY A 141 -0.11 -18.72 7.50
CA GLY A 141 -0.69 -18.31 8.78
C GLY A 141 -2.16 -17.92 8.67
N ILE A 142 -2.50 -17.11 7.65
CA ILE A 142 -3.89 -16.72 7.35
C ILE A 142 -4.72 -17.98 7.04
N ALA A 143 -4.24 -18.85 6.16
CA ALA A 143 -4.95 -20.07 5.80
C ALA A 143 -5.20 -21.00 7.00
N ALA A 144 -4.21 -21.11 7.91
CA ALA A 144 -4.34 -21.88 9.13
C ALA A 144 -5.38 -21.27 10.10
N ALA A 145 -5.36 -19.94 10.26
CA ALA A 145 -6.32 -19.22 11.07
C ALA A 145 -7.75 -19.39 10.53
N GLU A 146 -7.95 -19.19 9.23
CA GLU A 146 -9.25 -19.41 8.57
C GLU A 146 -9.75 -20.83 8.80
N ARG A 147 -8.89 -21.83 8.60
CA ARG A 147 -9.24 -23.24 8.80
C ARG A 147 -9.63 -23.51 10.25
N GLY A 148 -8.97 -22.89 11.22
CA GLY A 148 -9.33 -22.95 12.63
C GLY A 148 -10.73 -22.40 12.91
N ILE A 149 -11.02 -21.20 12.38
CA ILE A 149 -12.32 -20.53 12.52
C ILE A 149 -13.45 -21.38 11.92
N TYR A 150 -13.27 -21.94 10.72
CA TYR A 150 -14.28 -22.82 10.11
C TYR A 150 -14.53 -24.08 10.93
N ARG A 151 -13.47 -24.75 11.41
CA ARG A 151 -13.61 -25.95 12.26
C ARG A 151 -14.28 -25.65 13.58
N PHE A 152 -14.07 -24.46 14.13
CA PHE A 152 -14.77 -24.01 15.33
C PHE A 152 -16.28 -23.86 15.06
N GLY A 153 -16.65 -23.25 13.93
CA GLY A 153 -18.05 -23.15 13.50
C GLY A 153 -18.69 -24.52 13.24
N GLU A 154 -17.97 -25.46 12.61
CA GLU A 154 -18.46 -26.83 12.37
C GLU A 154 -18.76 -27.56 13.69
N ARG A 155 -17.84 -27.53 14.66
CA ARG A 155 -18.07 -28.12 16.00
C ARG A 155 -19.27 -27.52 16.72
N ARG A 156 -19.59 -26.25 16.43
CA ARG A 156 -20.69 -25.53 17.06
C ARG A 156 -22.02 -25.85 16.35
N ALA A 157 -21.99 -26.06 15.04
CA ALA A 157 -23.12 -26.55 14.26
C ALA A 157 -23.47 -28.01 14.64
N GLU A 158 -22.48 -28.87 14.86
CA GLU A 158 -22.67 -30.24 15.38
C GLU A 158 -23.37 -30.27 16.75
N ARG A 159 -23.18 -29.22 17.56
CA ARG A 159 -23.89 -29.02 18.84
C ARG A 159 -25.30 -28.43 18.69
N GLY A 160 -25.81 -28.33 17.45
CA GLY A 160 -27.15 -27.83 17.15
C GLY A 160 -27.27 -26.31 17.08
N VAL A 161 -26.18 -25.54 17.08
CA VAL A 161 -26.27 -24.08 16.96
C VAL A 161 -26.65 -23.68 15.54
N THR A 162 -27.81 -23.07 15.38
CA THR A 162 -28.26 -22.47 14.12
C THR A 162 -27.35 -21.31 13.70
N ALA A 163 -26.99 -21.26 12.41
CA ALA A 163 -26.15 -20.22 11.81
C ALA A 163 -24.84 -19.96 12.58
N ALA A 164 -24.14 -21.04 12.94
CA ALA A 164 -22.93 -20.99 13.76
C ALA A 164 -21.82 -20.13 13.11
N HIS A 165 -21.68 -20.20 11.79
CA HIS A 165 -20.68 -19.44 11.04
C HIS A 165 -21.07 -17.98 10.90
N THR A 166 -22.35 -17.67 10.68
CA THR A 166 -22.86 -16.28 10.67
C THR A 166 -22.65 -15.59 12.01
N LYS A 167 -22.98 -16.26 13.12
CA LYS A 167 -22.75 -15.71 14.48
C LYS A 167 -21.27 -15.44 14.73
N THR A 168 -20.40 -16.32 14.26
CA THR A 168 -18.94 -16.14 14.34
C THR A 168 -18.47 -14.99 13.46
N GLY A 169 -18.99 -14.88 12.23
CA GLY A 169 -18.70 -13.79 11.32
C GLY A 169 -19.13 -12.43 11.88
N LEU A 170 -20.30 -12.33 12.50
CA LEU A 170 -20.76 -11.10 13.16
C LEU A 170 -19.84 -10.69 14.31
N ALA A 171 -19.37 -11.65 15.12
CA ALA A 171 -18.45 -11.36 16.21
C ALA A 171 -17.10 -10.82 15.69
N ILE A 172 -16.52 -11.49 14.69
CA ILE A 172 -15.25 -11.08 14.08
C ILE A 172 -15.41 -9.72 13.38
N GLY A 173 -16.49 -9.54 12.61
CA GLY A 173 -16.79 -8.29 11.92
C GLY A 173 -16.98 -7.12 12.89
N GLY A 174 -17.67 -7.33 14.01
CA GLY A 174 -17.82 -6.32 15.06
C GLY A 174 -16.47 -5.92 15.66
N ILE A 175 -15.60 -6.89 15.96
CA ILE A 175 -14.23 -6.61 16.43
C ILE A 175 -13.45 -5.81 15.40
N THR A 176 -13.51 -6.19 14.12
CA THR A 176 -12.85 -5.46 13.03
C THR A 176 -13.33 -4.01 12.94
N THR A 177 -14.64 -3.77 13.04
CA THR A 177 -15.19 -2.40 13.07
C THR A 177 -14.64 -1.61 14.26
N LEU A 178 -14.63 -2.20 15.46
CA LEU A 178 -14.11 -1.53 16.65
C LEU A 178 -12.64 -1.16 16.51
N ILE A 179 -11.81 -2.05 15.97
CA ILE A 179 -10.39 -1.79 15.73
C ILE A 179 -10.21 -0.68 14.68
N ALA A 180 -10.93 -0.74 13.56
CA ALA A 180 -10.82 0.25 12.49
C ALA A 180 -11.30 1.66 12.94
N LEU A 181 -12.19 1.72 13.94
CA LEU A 181 -12.68 2.96 14.51
C LEU A 181 -11.62 3.69 15.37
N ILE A 182 -10.60 2.98 15.88
CA ILE A 182 -9.56 3.55 16.76
C ILE A 182 -8.75 4.62 16.01
N PRO A 183 -8.76 5.90 16.46
CA PRO A 183 -8.01 6.98 15.83
C PRO A 183 -6.53 6.62 15.60
N THR A 184 -6.02 6.85 14.40
CA THR A 184 -4.58 6.77 14.16
C THR A 184 -3.92 7.96 14.86
N PRO A 185 -2.82 7.75 15.60
CA PRO A 185 -2.13 8.84 16.26
C PRO A 185 -1.69 9.85 15.18
N LYS A 186 -1.98 11.14 15.42
CA LYS A 186 -1.38 12.20 14.61
C LYS A 186 0.11 12.19 14.90
N GLY A 187 0.92 11.93 13.88
CA GLY A 187 2.38 11.94 13.99
C GLY A 187 2.85 13.24 14.64
N LYS A 188 3.83 13.13 15.53
CA LYS A 188 4.61 14.27 16.01
C LYS A 188 5.58 14.70 14.92
#